data_AF-A0A6P1BWY2-F1
#
_entry.id   AF-A0A6P1BWY2-F1
#
_cell.length_a   1.000
_cell.length_b   1.000
_cell.length_c   1.000
_cell.angle_alpha   90.00
_cell.angle_beta   90.00
_cell.angle_gamma   90.00
#
_symmetry.space_group_name_H-M   'P 1'
#
loop_
_entity.id
_entity.type
_entity.pdbx_description
1 polymer ?
#
loop_
_entity_poly.entity_id
_entity_poly.type
_entity_poly.pdbx_seq_one_letter_code
_entity_poly.pdbx_strand_id
1 'polypeptide(L)'
;VSSGGVIQGTISGTAGTGTFVAAGGTLNVLAGGSASMINVSGTLNVQGVITSNVSIQSGGHEIVSAGGSVTGVTGSGTAISGLVDVLSGASFEYATVFSGGDLNVSSGATADHISVASGGIFNVGGTVLS
;
A
#
# COMPACT_ATOMS: atom_id res chain seq x y z
N VAL A 1 -16.62 4.94 -3.51
CA VAL A 1 -16.60 5.44 -2.11
C VAL A 1 -15.82 6.74 -2.07
N SER A 2 -16.45 7.87 -1.75
CA SER A 2 -15.74 9.15 -1.53
C SER A 2 -15.79 9.54 -0.06
N SER A 3 -14.62 9.84 0.49
CA SER A 3 -14.34 10.59 1.74
C SER A 3 -15.19 10.25 2.98
N GLY A 4 -14.66 9.37 3.83
CA GLY A 4 -15.15 9.17 5.21
C GLY A 4 -15.45 7.73 5.64
N GLY A 5 -15.27 6.75 4.74
CA GLY A 5 -15.59 5.35 5.04
C GLY A 5 -14.63 4.72 6.06
N VAL A 6 -15.13 4.46 7.27
CA VAL A 6 -14.60 3.40 8.14
C VAL A 6 -14.97 2.07 7.49
N ILE A 7 -13.99 1.32 6.99
CA ILE A 7 -14.28 0.00 6.45
C ILE A 7 -14.26 -1.02 7.60
N GLN A 8 -15.43 -1.54 7.93
CA GLN A 8 -15.62 -2.82 8.62
C GLN A 8 -16.19 -3.80 7.57
N GLY A 9 -15.32 -4.54 6.85
CA GLY A 9 -15.72 -5.46 5.78
C GLY A 9 -14.76 -5.49 4.58
N THR A 10 -15.17 -6.16 3.49
CA THR A 10 -14.43 -6.21 2.21
C THR A 10 -14.96 -5.15 1.25
N ILE A 11 -14.13 -4.19 0.81
CA ILE A 11 -14.47 -3.40 -0.39
C ILE A 11 -13.96 -4.16 -1.61
N SER A 12 -14.90 -4.80 -2.32
CA SER A 12 -14.71 -5.11 -3.75
C SER A 12 -15.41 -4.02 -4.55
N GLY A 13 -14.66 -3.25 -5.32
CA GLY A 13 -15.23 -2.47 -6.41
C GLY A 13 -15.81 -3.44 -7.45
N THR A 14 -16.90 -3.06 -8.11
CA THR A 14 -17.42 -3.78 -9.29
C THR A 14 -16.27 -4.09 -10.25
N ALA A 15 -16.25 -5.30 -10.82
CA ALA A 15 -15.21 -5.74 -11.75
C ALA A 15 -14.93 -4.63 -12.80
N GLY A 16 -13.72 -4.09 -12.79
CA GLY A 16 -13.28 -3.00 -13.69
C GLY A 16 -13.22 -1.60 -13.09
N THR A 17 -13.75 -1.36 -11.87
CA THR A 17 -13.66 -0.06 -11.19
C THR A 17 -13.17 -0.23 -9.74
N GLY A 18 -11.86 -0.14 -9.52
CA GLY A 18 -11.27 -0.16 -8.19
C GLY A 18 -11.68 1.04 -7.31
N THR A 19 -11.32 1.02 -6.04
CA THR A 19 -11.49 2.18 -5.15
C THR A 19 -10.52 3.29 -5.55
N PHE A 20 -11.02 4.49 -5.81
CA PHE A 20 -10.17 5.67 -6.05
C PHE A 20 -10.15 6.57 -4.81
N VAL A 21 -8.97 6.74 -4.22
CA VAL A 21 -8.71 7.69 -3.14
C VAL A 21 -8.14 8.95 -3.76
N ALA A 22 -9.00 9.93 -4.02
CA ALA A 22 -8.59 11.21 -4.61
C ALA A 22 -7.63 12.00 -3.71
N ALA A 23 -6.93 12.98 -4.29
CA ALA A 23 -6.08 13.90 -3.54
C ALA A 23 -6.86 14.58 -2.40
N GLY A 24 -6.26 14.63 -1.20
CA GLY A 24 -6.90 15.09 0.04
C GLY A 24 -7.92 14.11 0.63
N GLY A 25 -8.26 13.03 -0.07
CA GLY A 25 -9.08 11.94 0.44
C GLY A 25 -8.27 10.98 1.32
N THR A 26 -8.97 10.27 2.21
CA THR A 26 -8.38 9.24 3.06
C THR A 26 -9.21 7.96 3.02
N LEU A 27 -8.52 6.83 2.92
CA LEU A 27 -9.07 5.49 3.06
C LEU A 27 -8.42 4.79 4.25
N ASN A 28 -9.21 4.25 5.16
CA ASN A 28 -8.72 3.49 6.30
C ASN A 28 -9.15 2.03 6.18
N VAL A 29 -8.17 1.13 6.15
CA VAL A 29 -8.38 -0.32 6.28
C VAL A 29 -8.00 -0.70 7.70
N LEU A 30 -9.01 -0.82 8.57
CA LEU A 30 -8.81 -1.09 9.99
C LEU A 30 -8.49 -2.57 10.26
N ALA A 31 -8.02 -2.88 11.46
CA ALA A 31 -7.77 -4.25 11.91
C ALA A 31 -9.02 -5.14 11.69
N GLY A 32 -8.82 -6.32 11.09
CA GLY A 32 -9.89 -7.24 10.68
C GLY A 32 -10.57 -6.89 9.35
N GLY A 33 -10.32 -5.71 8.78
CA GLY A 33 -10.76 -5.32 7.45
C GLY A 33 -9.82 -5.81 6.34
N SER A 34 -10.36 -5.94 5.12
CA SER A 34 -9.56 -6.26 3.94
C SER A 34 -9.99 -5.46 2.70
N ALA A 35 -9.02 -5.12 1.84
CA ALA A 35 -9.26 -4.41 0.60
C ALA A 35 -8.32 -4.84 -0.53
N SER A 36 -8.70 -4.53 -1.77
CA SER A 36 -7.91 -4.73 -2.98
C SER A 36 -8.35 -3.75 -4.06
N MET A 37 -7.59 -3.68 -5.17
CA MET A 37 -7.93 -2.84 -6.32
C MET A 37 -8.09 -1.36 -5.93
N ILE A 38 -7.04 -0.75 -5.37
CA ILE A 38 -7.07 0.62 -4.85
C ILE A 38 -6.13 1.50 -5.69
N ASN A 39 -6.63 2.63 -6.14
CA ASN A 39 -5.85 3.68 -6.79
C ASN A 39 -5.76 4.86 -5.81
N VAL A 40 -4.55 5.25 -5.43
CA VAL A 40 -4.30 6.20 -4.35
C VAL A 40 -3.60 7.44 -4.89
N SER A 41 -4.28 8.58 -4.84
CA SER A 41 -3.73 9.93 -5.01
C SER A 41 -3.86 10.77 -3.73
N GLY A 42 -4.54 10.24 -2.70
CA GLY A 42 -4.63 10.78 -1.35
C GLY A 42 -3.89 9.90 -0.35
N THR A 43 -4.50 9.60 0.81
CA THR A 43 -3.88 8.78 1.87
C THR A 43 -4.59 7.44 2.04
N LEU A 44 -3.82 6.35 2.08
CA LEU A 44 -4.28 5.00 2.44
C LEU A 44 -3.62 4.58 3.76
N ASN A 45 -4.42 4.44 4.83
CA ASN A 45 -3.94 3.94 6.12
C ASN A 45 -4.30 2.46 6.26
N VAL A 46 -3.30 1.61 6.52
CA VAL A 46 -3.45 0.15 6.59
C VAL A 46 -3.09 -0.35 7.99
N GLN A 47 -4.11 -0.81 8.71
CA GLN A 47 -4.04 -1.60 9.95
C GLN A 47 -4.66 -3.00 9.78
N GLY A 48 -5.36 -3.24 8.66
CA GLY A 48 -5.89 -4.54 8.24
C GLY A 48 -5.07 -5.15 7.11
N VAL A 49 -5.73 -5.79 6.15
CA VAL A 49 -5.06 -6.53 5.07
C VAL A 49 -5.37 -5.97 3.69
N ILE A 50 -4.36 -5.56 2.94
CA ILE A 50 -4.44 -5.35 1.49
C ILE A 50 -4.02 -6.64 0.79
N THR A 51 -4.88 -7.19 -0.06
CA THR A 51 -4.64 -8.50 -0.68
C THR A 51 -4.08 -8.46 -2.08
N SER A 52 -4.25 -7.36 -2.82
CA SER A 52 -3.65 -7.15 -4.15
C SER A 52 -4.04 -5.80 -4.79
N ASN A 53 -3.33 -5.47 -5.86
CA ASN A 53 -3.66 -4.49 -6.89
C ASN A 53 -3.81 -3.07 -6.33
N VAL A 54 -2.74 -2.56 -5.72
CA VAL A 54 -2.67 -1.17 -5.28
C VAL A 54 -1.77 -0.37 -6.22
N SER A 55 -2.24 0.81 -6.61
CA SER A 55 -1.46 1.78 -7.37
C SER A 55 -1.35 3.07 -6.55
N ILE A 56 -0.15 3.32 -6.02
CA ILE A 56 0.19 4.55 -5.31
C ILE A 56 0.73 5.53 -6.34
N GLN A 57 -0.10 6.49 -6.73
CA GLN A 57 0.23 7.48 -7.74
C GLN A 57 1.07 8.61 -7.13
N SER A 58 1.66 9.46 -7.98
CA SER A 58 2.34 10.68 -7.52
C SER A 58 1.41 11.50 -6.61
N GLY A 59 1.90 11.89 -5.44
CA GLY A 59 1.13 12.57 -4.39
C GLY A 59 0.26 11.67 -3.52
N GLY A 60 0.11 10.39 -3.89
CA GLY A 60 -0.48 9.36 -3.05
C GLY A 60 0.48 8.90 -1.96
N HIS A 61 -0.09 8.53 -0.81
CA HIS A 61 0.66 8.09 0.36
C HIS A 61 -0.01 6.89 1.01
N GLU A 62 0.68 5.74 1.02
CA GLU A 62 0.27 4.58 1.80
C GLU A 62 1.08 4.49 3.10
N ILE A 63 0.38 4.27 4.21
CA ILE A 63 0.96 4.12 5.54
C ILE A 63 0.52 2.79 6.10
N VAL A 64 1.46 1.85 6.22
CA VAL A 64 1.22 0.52 6.79
C VAL A 64 1.69 0.52 8.22
N SER A 65 0.73 0.50 9.15
CA SER A 65 0.96 0.57 10.59
C SER A 65 1.07 -0.83 11.20
N ALA A 66 1.46 -0.90 12.48
CA ALA A 66 1.59 -2.16 13.21
C ALA A 66 0.33 -3.04 13.06
N GLY A 67 0.52 -4.32 12.73
CA GLY A 67 -0.56 -5.28 12.46
C GLY A 67 -1.19 -5.17 11.07
N GLY A 68 -0.87 -4.11 10.31
CA GLY A 68 -1.21 -3.98 8.90
C GLY A 68 -0.34 -4.89 8.03
N SER A 69 -0.96 -5.48 7.00
CA SER A 69 -0.29 -6.34 6.04
C SER A 69 -0.71 -5.98 4.63
N VAL A 70 0.28 -5.78 3.75
CA VAL A 70 0.07 -5.67 2.31
C VAL A 70 0.73 -6.87 1.66
N THR A 71 -0.04 -7.61 0.88
CA THR A 71 0.43 -8.80 0.18
C THR A 71 -0.17 -8.86 -1.22
N GLY A 72 0.20 -9.88 -1.98
CA GLY A 72 -0.27 -10.11 -3.33
C GLY A 72 0.34 -11.37 -3.92
N VAL A 73 0.32 -11.44 -5.24
CA VAL A 73 1.13 -12.38 -6.00
C VAL A 73 1.92 -11.61 -7.06
N THR A 74 2.85 -12.29 -7.72
CA THR A 74 3.61 -11.68 -8.82
C THR A 74 2.65 -11.08 -9.86
N GLY A 75 2.81 -9.80 -10.15
CA GLY A 75 1.96 -9.06 -11.09
C GLY A 75 0.65 -8.50 -10.51
N SER A 76 0.32 -8.75 -9.24
CA SER A 76 -0.85 -8.19 -8.54
C SER A 76 -0.48 -7.46 -7.24
N GLY A 77 0.78 -7.09 -7.09
CA GLY A 77 1.30 -6.36 -5.94
C GLY A 77 0.97 -4.87 -5.92
N THR A 78 1.80 -4.09 -5.21
CA THR A 78 1.71 -2.63 -5.18
C THR A 78 2.64 -1.99 -6.22
N ALA A 79 2.10 -1.14 -7.08
CA ALA A 79 2.85 -0.26 -7.96
C ALA A 79 3.04 1.11 -7.31
N ILE A 80 4.29 1.54 -7.10
CA ILE A 80 4.63 2.73 -6.32
C ILE A 80 5.26 3.80 -7.23
N SER A 81 4.52 4.86 -7.51
CA SER A 81 5.00 6.13 -8.09
C SER A 81 4.80 7.32 -7.13
N GLY A 82 4.37 7.05 -5.90
CA GLY A 82 4.24 8.01 -4.81
C GLY A 82 4.97 7.52 -3.56
N LEU A 83 4.45 7.78 -2.38
CA LEU A 83 5.12 7.44 -1.12
C LEU A 83 4.47 6.24 -0.42
N VAL A 84 5.30 5.32 0.08
CA VAL A 84 4.88 4.24 0.97
C VAL A 84 5.78 4.22 2.20
N ASP A 85 5.16 4.30 3.38
CA ASP A 85 5.84 4.11 4.67
C ASP A 85 5.35 2.81 5.33
N VAL A 86 6.28 1.86 5.50
CA VAL A 86 6.05 0.61 6.23
C VAL A 86 6.64 0.77 7.62
N LEU A 87 5.77 0.86 8.62
CA LEU A 87 6.14 1.18 10.00
C LEU A 87 6.45 -0.09 10.82
N SER A 88 7.07 0.10 11.99
CA SER A 88 7.41 -1.00 12.90
C SER A 88 6.21 -1.92 13.16
N GLY A 89 6.40 -3.24 13.02
CA GLY A 89 5.36 -4.25 13.23
C GLY A 89 4.42 -4.45 12.03
N ALA A 90 4.68 -3.82 10.89
CA ALA A 90 3.96 -4.04 9.63
C ALA A 90 4.71 -5.00 8.69
N SER A 91 3.97 -5.62 7.77
CA SER A 91 4.51 -6.44 6.67
C SER A 91 4.08 -5.90 5.30
N PHE A 92 5.01 -5.85 4.34
CA PHE A 92 4.75 -5.34 2.99
C PHE A 92 5.40 -6.20 1.92
N GLU A 93 4.58 -6.83 1.08
CA GLU A 93 5.06 -7.84 0.13
C GLU A 93 4.63 -7.49 -1.30
N TYR A 94 5.40 -7.99 -2.28
CA TYR A 94 5.12 -7.87 -3.70
C TYR A 94 4.90 -6.43 -4.13
N ALA A 95 5.99 -5.68 -4.31
CA ALA A 95 5.88 -4.32 -4.81
C ALA A 95 6.92 -4.00 -5.88
N THR A 96 6.56 -3.08 -6.76
CA THR A 96 7.49 -2.46 -7.70
C THR A 96 7.53 -0.97 -7.45
N VAL A 97 8.72 -0.47 -7.10
CA VAL A 97 8.98 0.96 -6.94
C VAL A 97 9.41 1.54 -8.28
N PHE A 98 8.58 2.39 -8.87
CA PHE A 98 8.82 3.05 -10.15
C PHE A 98 9.48 4.42 -9.95
N SER A 99 9.84 5.07 -11.06
CA SER A 99 10.40 6.42 -11.05
C SER A 99 9.50 7.40 -10.27
N GLY A 100 10.10 8.11 -9.31
CA GLY A 100 9.39 9.03 -8.42
C GLY A 100 8.64 8.36 -7.26
N GLY A 101 8.72 7.03 -7.18
CA GLY A 101 8.22 6.27 -6.04
C GLY A 101 9.28 6.14 -4.94
N ASP A 102 8.81 6.24 -3.70
CA ASP A 102 9.60 6.05 -2.48
C ASP A 102 8.95 4.97 -1.63
N LEU A 103 9.70 3.91 -1.33
CA LEU A 103 9.33 2.90 -0.35
C LEU A 103 10.27 2.99 0.86
N ASN A 104 9.74 3.39 2.01
CA ASN A 104 10.48 3.48 3.26
C ASN A 104 10.07 2.34 4.19
N VAL A 105 11.02 1.49 4.57
CA VAL A 105 10.79 0.38 5.50
C VAL A 105 11.49 0.71 6.81
N SER A 106 10.71 1.03 7.84
CA SER A 106 11.22 1.43 9.16
C SER A 106 11.82 0.26 9.92
N SER A 107 12.66 0.55 10.92
CA SER A 107 13.13 -0.47 11.88
C SER A 107 11.95 -1.22 12.50
N GLY A 108 12.04 -2.55 12.53
CA GLY A 108 10.97 -3.43 13.04
C GLY A 108 9.86 -3.74 12.03
N ALA A 109 9.90 -3.18 10.82
CA ALA A 109 9.05 -3.59 9.70
C ALA A 109 9.70 -4.72 8.89
N THR A 110 8.88 -5.47 8.15
CA THR A 110 9.35 -6.48 7.19
C THR A 110 8.83 -6.15 5.79
N ALA A 111 9.71 -6.21 4.79
CA ALA A 111 9.32 -6.16 3.39
C ALA A 111 9.79 -7.42 2.65
N ASP A 112 9.06 -7.83 1.61
CA ASP A 112 9.34 -9.05 0.84
C ASP A 112 9.03 -8.87 -0.65
N HIS A 113 9.77 -9.54 -1.53
CA HIS A 113 9.58 -9.53 -2.98
C HIS A 113 9.47 -8.11 -3.57
N ILE A 114 10.45 -7.25 -3.23
CA ILE A 114 10.49 -5.85 -3.68
C ILE A 114 11.38 -5.72 -4.92
N SER A 115 10.81 -5.15 -5.98
CA SER A 115 11.54 -4.74 -7.18
C SER A 115 11.65 -3.21 -7.24
N VAL A 116 12.80 -2.69 -7.67
CA VAL A 116 13.03 -1.26 -7.82
C VAL A 116 13.44 -0.96 -9.26
N ALA A 117 12.62 -0.19 -9.97
CA ALA A 117 12.91 0.26 -11.32
C ALA A 117 13.80 1.51 -11.30
N SER A 118 14.31 1.90 -12.48
CA SER A 118 15.13 3.11 -12.62
C SER A 118 14.40 4.35 -12.08
N GLY A 119 15.03 5.07 -11.16
CA GLY A 119 14.50 6.28 -10.53
C GLY A 119 13.54 6.04 -9.36
N GLY A 120 13.27 4.78 -9.00
CA GLY A 120 12.60 4.43 -7.75
C GLY A 120 13.58 4.39 -6.59
N ILE A 121 13.10 4.64 -5.38
CA ILE A 121 13.90 4.68 -4.16
C ILE A 121 13.35 3.68 -3.15
N PHE A 122 14.22 2.83 -2.63
CA PHE A 122 13.89 1.86 -1.60
C PHE A 122 14.82 2.07 -0.40
N ASN A 123 14.29 2.70 0.65
CA ASN A 123 15.01 3.02 1.88
C ASN A 123 14.74 1.95 2.94
N VAL A 124 15.80 1.25 3.36
CA VAL A 124 15.70 0.06 4.21
C VAL A 124 16.30 0.32 5.59
N GLY A 125 15.45 0.49 6.58
CA GLY A 125 15.80 0.44 8.01
C GLY A 125 15.31 -0.83 8.71
N GLY A 126 14.41 -1.61 8.09
CA GLY A 126 13.86 -2.87 8.60
C GLY A 126 14.46 -4.12 7.95
N THR A 127 13.72 -5.22 8.02
CA THR A 127 14.11 -6.50 7.40
C THR A 127 13.58 -6.59 5.98
N VAL A 128 14.40 -7.07 5.05
CA VAL A 128 13.99 -7.36 3.66
C VAL A 128 14.25 -8.83 3.36
N LEU A 129 13.20 -9.50 2.88
CA LEU A 129 13.19 -10.87 2.42
C LEU A 129 13.16 -10.90 0.88
N SER A 130 13.20 -12.11 0.30
CA SER A 130 13.39 -12.32 -1.14
C SER A 130 12.36 -13.25 -1.75
#